data_AF-A0A562JHI7-F1
#
_entry.id   AF-A0A562JHI7-F1
#
_cell.length_a   1.000
_cell.length_b   1.000
_cell.length_c   1.000
_cell.angle_alpha   90.00
_cell.angle_beta   90.00
_cell.angle_gamma   90.00
#
_symmetry.space_group_name_H-M   'P 1'
#
loop_
_entity.id
_entity.type
_entity.pdbx_description
1 polymer ?
#
loop_
_entity_poly.entity_id
_entity_poly.type
_entity_poly.pdbx_seq_one_letter_code
_entity_poly.pdbx_strand_id
1 'polypeptide(L)'
;MFRKDNHGMTIGIGDELPEEQQQLLWDNLDSFLSSNKEDQIDRFQIYKMSVIQVNGSTMQKVIHIQEYPLLIEENTYAVDKPVDSTVFIYLEDGQ
;
A
#
# COMPACT_ATOMS: atom_id res chain seq x y z
N MET A 1 17.71 -3.79 6.45
CA MET A 1 16.80 -3.00 7.31
C MET A 1 16.20 -1.84 6.50
N PHE A 2 14.97 -2.00 6.04
CA PHE A 2 14.21 -0.94 5.39
C PHE A 2 14.00 0.21 6.37
N ARG A 3 14.45 1.43 6.03
CA ARG A 3 14.26 2.59 6.91
C ARG A 3 12.81 3.04 6.82
N LYS A 4 12.10 2.97 7.95
CA LYS A 4 10.73 3.46 8.14
C LYS A 4 10.59 4.98 7.89
N ASP A 5 11.68 5.73 8.00
CA ASP A 5 11.62 7.19 8.12
C ASP A 5 11.91 7.97 6.83
N ASN A 6 11.98 7.32 5.67
CA ASN A 6 12.23 7.97 4.37
C ASN A 6 11.30 7.44 3.28
N HIS A 7 10.01 7.77 3.37
CA HIS A 7 9.07 7.51 2.27
C HIS A 7 9.26 8.55 1.15
N GLY A 8 9.73 8.07 0.01
CA GLY A 8 9.76 8.82 -1.24
C GLY A 8 8.51 8.55 -2.06
N MET A 9 8.09 9.52 -2.86
CA MET A 9 6.93 9.38 -3.74
C MET A 9 7.24 10.06 -5.08
N THR A 10 6.82 9.44 -6.18
CA THR A 10 6.91 10.05 -7.49
C THR A 10 5.87 11.16 -7.61
N ILE A 11 6.17 12.20 -8.40
CA ILE A 11 5.28 13.35 -8.58
C ILE A 11 3.88 12.91 -9.03
N GLY A 12 3.78 11.95 -9.94
CA GLY A 12 2.49 11.44 -10.40
C GLY A 12 1.63 10.85 -9.29
N ILE A 13 2.22 10.07 -8.38
CA ILE A 13 1.47 9.55 -7.22
C ILE A 13 1.13 10.68 -6.26
N GLY A 14 2.04 11.62 -6.02
CA GLY A 14 1.79 12.76 -5.12
C GLY A 14 0.68 13.69 -5.58
N ASP A 15 0.55 13.89 -6.88
CA ASP A 15 -0.46 14.79 -7.47
C ASP A 15 -1.82 14.09 -7.69
N GLU A 16 -1.82 12.79 -8.00
CA GLU A 16 -3.05 12.06 -8.36
C GLU A 16 -3.69 11.34 -7.17
N LEU A 17 -2.89 10.87 -6.20
CA LEU A 17 -3.40 10.08 -5.09
C LEU A 17 -3.72 11.00 -3.90
N PRO A 18 -4.94 10.96 -3.32
CA PRO A 18 -5.25 11.75 -2.13
C PRO A 18 -4.34 11.41 -0.95
N GLU A 19 -3.99 12.40 -0.13
CA GLU A 19 -3.10 12.26 1.03
C GLU A 19 -3.54 11.13 1.98
N GLU A 20 -4.85 11.00 2.23
CA GLU A 20 -5.42 9.91 3.03
C GLU A 20 -5.06 8.52 2.46
N GLN A 21 -5.11 8.36 1.14
CA GLN A 21 -4.76 7.10 0.48
C GLN A 21 -3.25 6.86 0.50
N GLN A 22 -2.45 7.91 0.36
CA GLN A 22 -1.00 7.81 0.51
C GLN A 22 -0.64 7.32 1.92
N GLN A 23 -1.23 7.92 2.96
CA GLN A 23 -1.00 7.51 4.34
C GLN A 23 -1.49 6.08 4.60
N LEU A 24 -2.65 5.70 4.08
CA LEU A 24 -3.19 4.34 4.19
C LEU A 24 -2.21 3.29 3.63
N LEU A 25 -1.61 3.56 2.46
CA LEU A 25 -0.65 2.66 1.85
C LEU A 25 0.63 2.55 2.69
N TRP A 26 1.12 3.67 3.24
CA TRP A 26 2.28 3.65 4.13
C TRP A 26 2.00 2.90 5.43
N ASP A 27 0.85 3.12 6.06
CA ASP A 27 0.46 2.42 7.28
C ASP A 27 0.33 0.90 7.04
N ASN A 28 -0.23 0.51 5.90
CA ASN A 28 -0.34 -0.90 5.51
C ASN A 28 1.04 -1.53 5.29
N LEU A 29 1.92 -0.86 4.53
CA LEU A 29 3.28 -1.32 4.28
C LEU A 29 4.08 -1.41 5.59
N ASP A 30 4.03 -0.41 6.45
CA ASP A 30 4.73 -0.40 7.73
C ASP A 30 4.28 -1.56 8.64
N SER A 31 2.97 -1.84 8.65
CA SER A 31 2.39 -2.96 9.40
C SER A 31 2.90 -4.30 8.85
N PHE A 32 2.96 -4.43 7.53
CA PHE A 32 3.49 -5.61 6.84
C PHE A 32 4.98 -5.82 7.14
N LEU A 33 5.81 -4.79 6.98
CA LEU A 33 7.25 -4.84 7.25
C LEU A 33 7.56 -5.14 8.72
N SER A 34 6.75 -4.64 9.65
CA SER A 34 6.92 -4.89 11.09
C SER A 34 6.52 -6.31 11.51
N SER A 35 5.64 -6.95 10.75
CA SER A 35 5.06 -8.26 11.07
C SER A 35 5.79 -9.42 10.38
N ASN A 36 6.62 -9.13 9.38
CA ASN A 36 7.32 -10.13 8.58
C ASN A 36 8.83 -10.09 8.77
N LYS A 37 9.48 -11.21 8.52
CA LYS A 37 10.94 -11.28 8.50
C LYS A 37 11.48 -10.78 7.17
N GLU A 38 12.71 -10.27 7.16
CA GLU A 38 13.37 -9.70 5.97
C GLU A 38 13.45 -10.69 4.79
N ASP A 39 13.59 -11.99 5.06
CA ASP A 39 13.61 -13.06 4.04
C ASP A 39 12.23 -13.40 3.45
N GLN A 40 11.16 -12.78 3.97
CA GLN A 40 9.78 -12.97 3.52
C GLN A 40 9.24 -11.74 2.79
N ILE A 41 10.05 -10.71 2.61
CA ILE A 41 9.66 -9.43 2.04
C ILE A 41 10.29 -9.30 0.65
N ASP A 42 9.44 -9.25 -0.37
CA ASP A 42 9.86 -8.85 -1.71
C ASP A 42 10.22 -7.35 -1.70
N ARG A 43 11.15 -6.93 -2.56
CA ARG A 43 11.43 -5.49 -2.70
C ARG A 43 10.34 -4.78 -3.48
N PHE A 44 9.60 -5.51 -4.32
CA PHE A 44 8.55 -4.96 -5.14
C PHE A 44 7.19 -5.28 -4.54
N GLN A 45 6.52 -4.23 -4.08
CA GLN A 45 5.21 -4.32 -3.42
C GLN A 45 4.17 -3.69 -4.33
N ILE A 46 3.06 -4.38 -4.54
CA ILE A 46 1.98 -3.96 -5.43
C ILE A 46 0.72 -3.75 -4.61
N TYR A 47 0.14 -2.57 -4.73
CA TYR A 47 -1.12 -2.21 -4.08
C TYR A 47 -2.16 -1.90 -5.14
N LYS A 48 -3.22 -2.72 -5.20
CA LYS A 48 -4.38 -2.45 -6.04
C LYS A 48 -5.51 -1.89 -5.20
N MET A 49 -5.94 -0.69 -5.54
CA MET A 49 -7.00 0.04 -4.88
C MET A 49 -8.22 0.05 -5.79
N SER A 50 -9.38 -0.29 -5.24
CA SER A 50 -10.65 -0.17 -5.96
C SER A 50 -11.77 0.35 -5.07
N VAL A 51 -12.63 1.17 -5.65
CA VAL A 51 -13.84 1.67 -4.98
C VAL A 51 -14.89 0.56 -4.93
N ILE A 52 -15.37 0.22 -3.73
CA ILE A 52 -16.43 -0.78 -3.55
C ILE A 52 -17.60 -0.22 -2.75
N GLN A 53 -18.77 -0.84 -2.89
CA GLN A 53 -19.91 -0.57 -2.01
C GLN A 53 -20.15 -1.73 -1.05
N VAL A 54 -20.23 -1.41 0.24
CA VAL A 54 -20.54 -2.35 1.31
C VAL A 54 -21.66 -1.76 2.15
N ASN A 55 -22.81 -2.44 2.22
CA ASN A 55 -23.99 -1.99 2.99
C ASN A 55 -24.41 -0.54 2.70
N GLY A 56 -24.33 -0.12 1.43
CA GLY A 56 -24.68 1.24 1.00
C GLY A 56 -23.63 2.31 1.31
N SER A 57 -22.51 1.94 1.94
CA SER A 57 -21.36 2.82 2.15
C SER A 57 -20.30 2.58 1.08
N THR A 58 -19.69 3.66 0.60
CA THR A 58 -18.55 3.57 -0.33
C THR A 58 -17.28 3.39 0.49
N MET A 59 -16.48 2.37 0.16
CA MET A 59 -15.28 1.97 0.90
C MET A 59 -14.10 1.78 -0.06
N GLN A 60 -12.89 1.85 0.47
CA GLN A 60 -11.67 1.51 -0.26
C GLN A 60 -11.35 0.03 -0.06
N LYS A 61 -11.37 -0.76 -1.14
CA LYS A 61 -10.71 -2.07 -1.15
C LYS A 61 -9.24 -1.87 -1.49
N VAL A 62 -8.36 -2.52 -0.75
CA VAL A 62 -6.91 -2.56 -0.99
C VAL A 62 -6.49 -4.02 -1.09
N ILE A 63 -5.80 -4.38 -2.16
CA ILE A 63 -5.17 -5.68 -2.35
C ILE A 63 -3.67 -5.48 -2.38
N HIS A 64 -2.98 -5.99 -1.37
CA HIS A 64 -1.52 -5.99 -1.29
C HIS A 64 -0.97 -7.30 -1.86
N ILE A 65 -0.04 -7.20 -2.79
CA ILE A 65 0.55 -8.33 -3.51
C ILE A 65 2.08 -8.18 -3.50
N GLN A 66 2.77 -9.29 -3.23
CA GLN A 66 4.17 -9.49 -3.60
C GLN A 66 4.33 -10.83 -4.34
N GLU A 67 5.33 -10.93 -5.20
CA GLU A 67 5.51 -12.10 -6.07
C GLU A 67 6.27 -13.24 -5.37
N TYR A 68 7.27 -12.91 -4.52
CA TYR A 68 8.04 -13.94 -3.81
C TYR A 68 8.48 -13.54 -2.38
N PRO A 69 8.12 -14.32 -1.33
CA PRO A 69 7.13 -15.40 -1.37
C PRO A 69 5.75 -14.84 -1.74
N LEU A 70 4.98 -15.60 -2.53
CA LEU A 70 3.67 -15.15 -2.99
C LEU A 70 2.77 -14.78 -1.81
N LEU A 71 2.30 -13.53 -1.83
CA LEU A 71 1.34 -13.00 -0.87
C LEU A 71 0.24 -12.27 -1.64
N ILE A 72 -1.01 -12.47 -1.21
CA ILE A 72 -2.16 -11.69 -1.65
C ILE A 72 -3.01 -11.43 -0.40
N GLU A 73 -3.00 -10.20 0.08
CA GLU A 73 -3.79 -9.77 1.23
C GLU A 73 -4.84 -8.76 0.81
N GLU A 74 -6.09 -8.97 1.21
CA GLU A 74 -7.20 -8.07 0.91
C GLU A 74 -7.72 -7.42 2.18
N ASN A 75 -7.80 -6.10 2.17
CA ASN A 75 -8.36 -5.30 3.26
C ASN A 75 -9.37 -4.29 2.72
N THR A 76 -10.31 -3.88 3.58
CA THR A 76 -11.32 -2.87 3.25
C THR A 76 -11.32 -1.79 4.32
N TYR A 77 -11.26 -0.54 3.88
CA TYR A 77 -11.15 0.63 4.74
C TYR A 77 -12.29 1.61 4.47
N ALA A 78 -12.83 2.20 5.54
CA ALA A 78 -13.66 3.39 5.43
C ALA A 78 -12.74 4.60 5.24
N VAL A 79 -12.91 5.31 4.14
CA VAL A 79 -12.11 6.49 3.76
C VAL A 79 -13.04 7.56 3.22
N ASP A 80 -12.64 8.82 3.29
CA ASP A 80 -13.45 9.94 2.79
C ASP A 80 -13.50 9.98 1.26
N LYS A 81 -12.37 9.69 0.61
CA LYS A 81 -12.22 9.74 -0.86
C LYS A 81 -11.59 8.45 -1.39
N PRO A 82 -12.38 7.39 -1.61
CA PRO A 82 -11.88 6.16 -2.20
C PRO A 82 -11.55 6.38 -3.68
N VAL A 83 -10.55 5.65 -4.17
CA VAL A 83 -10.03 5.78 -5.54
C VAL A 83 -9.75 4.41 -6.17
N ASP A 84 -9.79 4.38 -7.50
CA ASP A 84 -9.27 3.27 -8.29
C ASP A 84 -7.84 3.60 -8.72
N SER A 85 -6.88 2.79 -8.29
CA SER A 85 -5.47 2.98 -8.67
C SER A 85 -4.65 1.71 -8.45
N THR A 86 -3.49 1.63 -9.10
CA THR A 86 -2.48 0.62 -8.78
C THR A 86 -1.18 1.35 -8.47
N VAL A 87 -0.68 1.13 -7.25
CA VAL A 87 0.55 1.74 -6.76
C VAL A 87 1.61 0.67 -6.62
N PHE A 88 2.80 1.00 -7.09
CA PHE A 88 3.97 0.15 -6.97
C PHE A 88 4.93 0.82 -6.01
N ILE A 89 5.41 0.06 -5.03
CA ILE A 89 6.38 0.52 -4.05
C ILE A 89 7.63 -0.33 -4.19
N TYR A 90 8.77 0.34 -4.33
CA TYR A 90 10.08 -0.29 -4.35
C TYR A 90 10.80 -0.01 -3.03
N LEU A 91 11.22 -1.08 -2.34
CA LEU A 91 11.96 -0.97 -1.09
C LEU A 91 13.46 -0.88 -1.38
N GLU A 92 14.06 0.27 -1.04
CA GLU A 92 15.51 0.46 -1.08
C GLU A 92 16.15 0.05 0.24
N ASP A 93 17.27 -0.68 0.17
CA ASP A 93 18.16 -0.84 1.32
C ASP A 93 18.79 0.53 1.60
N GLY A 94 18.65 1.02 2.84
CA GLY A 94 19.22 2.30 3.23
C GLY A 94 20.70 2.38 2.87
N GLN A 95 21.09 3.46 2.19
CA GLN A 95 22.49 3.89 2.14
C GLN A 95 23.00 4.29 3.54
#